data_AF-A0A7S1KLX7-F1
#
_entry.id   AF-A0A7S1KLX7-F1
#
_cell.length_a   1.000
_cell.length_b   1.000
_cell.length_c   1.000
_cell.angle_alpha   90.00
_cell.angle_beta   90.00
_cell.angle_gamma   90.00
#
_symmetry.space_group_name_H-M   'P 1'
#
loop_
_entity.id
_entity.type
_entity.pdbx_description
1 polymer ?
#
loop_
_entity_poly.entity_id
_entity_poly.type
_entity_poly.pdbx_seq_one_letter_code
_entity_poly.pdbx_strand_id
1 'polypeptide(L)'
;FFPDPVKIEVFNEPLGSSLEEYKIEIEELKQDMLDATNSASQIREDIQDLKHRFGTISPSSTCDSANCRQSVFSKEFYLFPCHHKFHLSCLAKDIAHTLSDKKRNELDYLIKEHKRAVQAANAAVASLNGPGSKSHHALHDSMRSIDAILGKSCPNCSSTMIEMIHERFDEGISGFDSDGGDDDGWTISK
;
A
#
# COMPACT_ATOMS: atom_id res chain seq x y z
N PHE A 1 4.99 39.49 -68.40
CA PHE A 1 3.81 39.95 -67.65
C PHE A 1 3.67 39.01 -66.47
N PHE A 2 4.17 39.41 -65.31
CA PHE A 2 4.01 38.62 -64.09
C PHE A 2 2.54 38.76 -63.67
N PRO A 3 1.78 37.65 -63.46
CA PRO A 3 0.44 37.75 -62.92
C PRO A 3 0.54 38.27 -61.48
N ASP A 4 -0.50 39.02 -61.08
CA ASP A 4 -0.61 39.87 -59.89
C ASP A 4 0.08 39.34 -58.63
N PRO A 5 0.60 40.23 -57.75
CA PRO A 5 0.99 39.84 -56.41
C PRO A 5 -0.26 39.31 -55.69
N VAL A 6 -0.36 37.99 -55.59
CA VAL A 6 -1.35 37.33 -54.72
C VAL A 6 -1.11 37.89 -53.33
N LYS A 7 -2.06 38.71 -52.87
CA LYS A 7 -2.00 39.39 -51.58
C LYS A 7 -1.73 38.33 -50.51
N ILE A 8 -0.63 38.53 -49.79
CA ILE A 8 -0.17 37.74 -48.63
C ILE A 8 -1.25 37.68 -47.53
N GLU A 9 -2.30 38.49 -47.64
CA GLU A 9 -3.43 38.58 -46.72
C GLU A 9 -4.27 37.29 -46.61
N VAL A 10 -4.33 36.43 -47.64
CA VAL A 10 -5.15 35.19 -47.60
C VAL A 10 -4.44 34.02 -46.87
N PHE A 11 -3.12 34.08 -46.71
CA PHE A 11 -2.35 33.08 -45.95
C PHE A 11 -2.12 33.47 -44.48
N ASN A 12 -2.37 34.72 -44.10
CA ASN A 12 -2.14 35.23 -42.75
C ASN A 12 -3.18 34.73 -41.74
N GLU A 13 -4.44 34.55 -42.16
CA GLU A 13 -5.52 34.14 -41.25
C GLU A 13 -5.37 32.68 -40.75
N PRO A 14 -5.11 31.68 -41.62
CA PRO A 14 -4.93 30.29 -41.18
C PRO A 14 -3.64 30.07 -40.38
N LEU A 15 -2.57 30.81 -40.72
CA LEU A 15 -1.31 30.77 -39.96
C LEU A 15 -1.48 31.46 -38.59
N GLY A 16 -2.25 32.54 -38.52
CA GLY A 16 -2.58 33.22 -37.26
C GLY A 16 -3.43 32.36 -36.31
N SER A 17 -4.41 31.62 -36.84
CA SER A 17 -5.24 30.72 -36.02
C SER A 17 -4.44 29.54 -35.46
N SER A 18 -3.61 28.88 -36.28
CA SER A 18 -2.78 27.77 -35.80
C SER A 18 -1.71 28.23 -34.79
N LEU A 19 -1.14 29.43 -34.95
CA LEU A 19 -0.20 29.98 -33.97
C LEU A 19 -0.87 30.30 -32.62
N GLU A 20 -2.11 30.79 -32.63
CA GLU A 20 -2.85 31.03 -31.39
C GLU A 20 -3.28 29.71 -30.73
N GLU A 21 -3.67 28.69 -31.50
CA GLU A 21 -3.92 27.33 -30.98
C GLU A 21 -2.68 26.74 -30.31
N TYR A 22 -1.50 26.78 -30.95
CA TYR A 22 -0.27 26.31 -30.32
C TYR A 22 0.09 27.08 -29.05
N LYS A 23 -0.16 28.39 -29.03
CA LYS A 23 0.08 29.21 -27.84
C LYS A 23 -0.85 28.81 -26.69
N ILE A 24 -2.12 28.50 -26.97
CA ILE A 24 -3.06 27.98 -25.97
C ILE A 24 -2.59 26.62 -25.46
N GLU A 25 -2.26 25.68 -26.35
CA GLU A 25 -1.76 24.35 -25.97
C GLU A 25 -0.47 24.43 -25.13
N ILE A 26 0.44 25.34 -25.46
CA ILE A 26 1.67 25.56 -24.68
C ILE A 26 1.35 26.11 -23.28
N GLU A 27 0.42 27.05 -23.16
CA GLU A 27 0.03 27.60 -21.86
C GLU A 27 -0.74 26.56 -21.02
N GLU A 28 -1.58 25.72 -21.63
CA GLU A 28 -2.23 24.58 -20.97
C GLU A 28 -1.19 23.56 -20.47
N LEU A 29 -0.27 23.13 -21.34
CA LEU A 29 0.79 22.20 -20.95
C LEU A 29 1.67 22.77 -19.84
N LYS A 30 1.99 24.07 -19.89
CA LYS A 30 2.74 24.76 -18.84
C LYS A 30 1.96 24.78 -17.53
N GLN A 31 0.65 25.01 -17.58
CA GLN A 31 -0.21 24.96 -16.41
C GLN A 31 -0.24 23.55 -15.82
N ASP A 32 -0.39 22.51 -16.64
CA ASP A 32 -0.35 21.11 -16.21
C ASP A 32 0.99 20.76 -15.56
N MET A 33 2.11 21.23 -16.12
CA MET A 33 3.44 21.06 -15.53
C MET A 33 3.57 21.75 -14.17
N LEU A 34 3.00 22.94 -14.02
CA LEU A 34 3.00 23.67 -12.74
C LEU A 34 2.15 22.95 -11.70
N ASP A 35 0.96 22.48 -12.08
CA ASP A 35 0.05 21.77 -11.18
C ASP A 35 0.63 20.42 -10.74
N ALA A 36 1.24 19.67 -11.66
CA ALA A 36 1.97 18.45 -11.33
C ALA A 36 3.16 18.72 -10.40
N THR A 37 3.91 19.81 -10.63
CA THR A 37 5.05 20.20 -9.78
C THR A 37 4.60 20.63 -8.39
N ASN A 38 3.50 21.36 -8.29
CA ASN A 38 2.91 21.78 -7.03
C ASN A 38 2.39 20.57 -6.25
N SER A 39 1.63 19.69 -6.89
CA SER A 39 1.18 18.42 -6.31
C SER A 39 2.35 17.57 -5.81
N ALA A 40 3.40 17.42 -6.61
CA ALA A 40 4.60 16.69 -6.20
C ALA A 40 5.31 17.36 -5.00
N SER A 41 5.22 18.68 -4.86
CA SER A 41 5.78 19.40 -3.70
C SER A 41 4.97 19.15 -2.44
N GLN A 42 3.64 19.22 -2.53
CA GLN A 42 2.73 18.89 -1.42
C GLN A 42 2.92 17.44 -0.95
N ILE A 43 3.02 16.48 -1.87
CA ILE A 43 3.30 15.08 -1.54
C ILE A 43 4.64 14.93 -0.80
N ARG A 44 5.68 15.70 -1.18
CA ARG A 44 6.98 15.65 -0.50
C ARG A 44 6.90 16.21 0.92
N GLU A 45 6.15 17.29 1.12
CA GLU A 45 5.88 17.87 2.44
C GLU A 45 5.10 16.88 3.33
N ASP A 46 4.04 16.27 2.80
CA ASP A 46 3.27 15.24 3.49
C ASP A 46 4.16 14.05 3.90
N ILE A 47 5.04 13.58 3.01
CA ILE A 47 6.01 12.51 3.33
C ILE A 47 6.94 12.94 4.47
N GLN A 48 7.37 14.20 4.50
CA GLN A 48 8.22 14.71 5.56
C GLN A 48 7.47 14.76 6.90
N ASP A 49 6.25 15.28 6.91
CA ASP A 49 5.42 15.36 8.11
C ASP A 49 5.07 13.97 8.66
N LEU A 50 4.80 13.00 7.77
CA LEU A 50 4.55 11.61 8.14
C LEU A 50 5.73 10.97 8.89
N LYS A 51 6.99 11.39 8.64
CA LYS A 51 8.16 10.87 9.36
C LYS A 51 8.23 11.35 10.81
N HIS A 52 7.60 12.48 11.14
CA HIS A 52 7.69 13.09 12.46
C HIS A 52 6.52 12.74 13.38
N ARG A 53 5.50 12.01 12.89
CA ARG A 53 4.38 11.59 13.73
C ARG A 53 4.81 10.45 14.65
N PHE A 54 4.57 10.63 15.94
CA PHE A 54 4.68 9.58 16.94
C PHE A 54 3.29 9.00 17.22
N GLY A 55 3.21 7.68 17.43
CA GLY A 55 1.98 7.04 17.88
C GLY A 55 2.04 6.75 19.38
N THR A 56 1.00 7.15 20.11
CA THR A 56 0.86 6.80 21.52
C THR A 56 0.08 5.49 21.64
N ILE A 57 0.65 4.51 22.32
CA ILE A 57 0.01 3.20 22.55
C ILE A 57 -0.36 3.09 24.03
N SER A 58 -1.63 2.78 24.31
CA SER A 58 -2.08 2.48 25.67
C SER A 58 -1.49 1.13 26.16
N PRO A 59 -1.10 0.98 27.44
CA PRO A 59 -0.65 -0.30 28.01
C PRO A 59 -1.67 -1.44 27.87
N SER A 60 -2.97 -1.09 27.78
CA SER A 60 -4.07 -2.05 27.60
C SER A 60 -4.39 -2.35 26.12
N SER A 61 -3.53 -1.94 25.19
CA SER A 61 -3.76 -2.15 23.77
C SER A 61 -3.62 -3.61 23.36
N THR A 62 -4.49 -4.02 22.46
CA THR A 62 -4.56 -5.36 21.90
C THR A 62 -4.19 -5.38 20.43
N CYS A 63 -3.83 -6.54 19.92
CA CYS A 63 -3.63 -6.80 18.50
C CYS A 63 -4.98 -6.65 17.75
N ASP A 64 -4.97 -5.89 16.66
CA ASP A 64 -6.13 -5.60 15.81
C ASP A 64 -6.42 -6.71 14.80
N SER A 65 -5.64 -7.80 14.80
CA SER A 65 -5.92 -9.00 14.01
C SER A 65 -7.14 -9.72 14.59
N ALA A 66 -8.06 -10.12 13.71
CA ALA A 66 -9.32 -10.78 14.07
C ALA A 66 -9.12 -12.04 14.93
N ASN A 67 -8.02 -12.76 14.71
CA ASN A 67 -7.75 -14.07 15.28
C ASN A 67 -6.90 -14.04 16.57
N CYS A 68 -6.53 -12.85 17.06
CA CYS A 68 -5.64 -12.73 18.23
C CYS A 68 -6.28 -12.00 19.40
N ARG A 69 -6.65 -10.71 19.24
CA ARG A 69 -7.20 -9.83 20.29
C ARG A 69 -6.46 -9.86 21.65
N GLN A 70 -5.21 -10.35 21.69
CA GLN A 70 -4.36 -10.38 22.89
C GLN A 70 -3.53 -9.11 23.02
N SER A 71 -2.93 -8.87 24.19
CA SER A 71 -2.04 -7.72 24.42
C SER A 71 -0.92 -7.66 23.38
N VAL A 72 -0.74 -6.48 22.78
CA VAL A 72 0.25 -6.26 21.72
C VAL A 72 1.69 -6.41 22.24
N PHE A 73 1.94 -6.06 23.51
CA PHE A 73 3.27 -6.05 24.13
C PHE A 73 3.84 -7.43 24.43
N SER A 74 3.05 -8.49 24.27
CA SER A 74 3.49 -9.87 24.56
C SER A 74 4.48 -10.43 23.53
N LYS A 75 4.56 -9.84 22.33
CA LYS A 75 5.39 -10.27 21.20
C LYS A 75 5.87 -9.06 20.41
N GLU A 76 6.81 -9.28 19.50
CA GLU A 76 7.17 -8.29 18.48
C GLU A 76 5.94 -7.84 17.68
N PHE A 77 5.79 -6.54 17.50
CA PHE A 77 4.60 -5.95 16.90
C PHE A 77 4.93 -4.78 15.97
N TYR A 78 4.00 -4.51 15.05
CA TYR A 78 3.98 -3.36 14.17
C TYR A 78 2.93 -2.37 14.65
N LEU A 79 3.29 -1.09 14.65
CA LEU A 79 2.37 0.02 14.77
C LEU A 79 2.40 0.78 13.44
N PHE A 80 1.27 0.83 12.76
CA PHE A 80 1.14 1.58 11.52
C PHE A 80 0.83 3.06 11.78
N PRO A 81 1.15 3.97 10.84
CA PRO A 81 0.78 5.39 10.95
C PRO A 81 -0.73 5.63 11.04
N CYS A 82 -1.56 4.67 10.64
CA CYS A 82 -3.02 4.67 10.82
C CYS A 82 -3.49 4.23 12.23
N HIS A 83 -2.56 4.04 13.17
CA HIS A 83 -2.78 3.57 14.54
C HIS A 83 -3.26 2.13 14.69
N HIS A 84 -3.21 1.29 13.65
CA HIS A 84 -3.44 -0.14 13.81
C HIS A 84 -2.19 -0.86 14.32
N LYS A 85 -2.40 -1.84 15.21
CA LYS A 85 -1.36 -2.60 15.88
C LYS A 85 -1.53 -4.09 15.60
N PHE A 86 -0.46 -4.75 15.20
CA PHE A 86 -0.48 -6.17 14.93
C PHE A 86 0.77 -6.84 15.46
N HIS A 87 0.68 -8.04 16.01
CA HIS A 87 1.88 -8.85 16.22
C HIS A 87 2.50 -9.18 14.86
N LEU A 88 3.83 -9.28 14.79
CA LEU A 88 4.55 -9.69 13.58
C LEU A 88 3.96 -10.97 12.98
N SER A 89 3.68 -11.97 13.82
CA SER A 89 3.08 -13.25 13.38
C SER A 89 1.63 -13.14 12.92
N CYS A 90 0.87 -12.19 13.46
CA CYS A 90 -0.52 -11.98 13.05
C CYS A 90 -0.56 -11.23 11.73
N LEU A 91 0.24 -10.17 11.61
CA LEU A 91 0.39 -9.39 10.39
C LEU A 91 0.86 -10.26 9.20
N ALA A 92 1.84 -11.13 9.43
CA ALA A 92 2.32 -12.04 8.38
C ALA A 92 1.21 -12.99 7.87
N LYS A 93 0.30 -13.43 8.74
CA LYS A 93 -0.84 -14.28 8.36
C LYS A 93 -1.91 -13.48 7.64
N ASP A 94 -2.24 -12.30 8.14
CA ASP A 94 -3.29 -11.45 7.57
C ASP A 94 -2.90 -10.98 6.15
N ILE A 95 -1.61 -10.75 5.88
CA ILE A 95 -1.08 -10.34 4.57
C ILE A 95 -0.73 -11.56 3.68
N ALA A 96 -0.68 -12.77 4.22
CA ALA A 96 -0.25 -13.96 3.47
C ALA A 96 -1.06 -14.13 2.17
N HIS A 97 -2.37 -13.92 2.22
CA HIS A 97 -3.27 -14.10 1.08
C HIS A 97 -2.97 -13.15 -0.10
N THR A 98 -2.51 -11.93 0.17
CA THR A 98 -2.19 -10.95 -0.89
C THR A 98 -0.78 -11.10 -1.46
N LEU A 99 0.08 -11.88 -0.81
CA LEU A 99 1.44 -12.14 -1.27
C LEU A 99 1.47 -13.33 -2.23
N SER A 100 2.38 -13.28 -3.21
CA SER A 100 2.69 -14.45 -4.04
C SER A 100 3.38 -15.55 -3.23
N ASP A 101 3.25 -16.81 -3.65
CA ASP A 101 3.83 -17.96 -2.93
C ASP A 101 5.33 -17.79 -2.66
N LYS A 102 6.07 -17.24 -3.63
CA LYS A 102 7.50 -16.95 -3.49
C LYS A 102 7.76 -15.96 -2.35
N LYS A 103 6.99 -14.87 -2.27
CA LYS A 103 7.13 -13.85 -1.22
C LYS A 103 6.68 -14.37 0.14
N ARG A 104 5.66 -15.23 0.21
CA ARG A 104 5.23 -15.88 1.46
C ARG A 104 6.33 -16.78 2.01
N ASN A 105 6.89 -17.65 1.17
CA ASN A 105 7.98 -18.55 1.57
C ASN A 105 9.23 -17.76 2.02
N GLU A 106 9.54 -16.68 1.31
CA GLU A 106 10.63 -15.77 1.69
C GLU A 106 10.37 -15.12 3.05
N LEU A 107 9.16 -14.58 3.25
CA LEU A 107 8.77 -13.98 4.53
C LEU A 107 8.88 -14.97 5.69
N ASP A 108 8.40 -16.20 5.50
CA ASP A 108 8.50 -17.27 6.50
C ASP A 108 9.95 -17.64 6.83
N TYR A 109 10.82 -17.66 5.81
CA TYR A 109 12.25 -17.86 6.00
C TYR A 109 12.87 -16.72 6.81
N LEU A 110 12.60 -15.47 6.42
CA LEU A 110 13.12 -14.27 7.11
C LEU A 110 12.66 -14.19 8.56
N ILE A 111 11.39 -14.49 8.86
CA ILE A 111 10.87 -14.52 10.23
C ILE A 111 11.56 -15.59 11.07
N LYS A 112 11.84 -16.78 10.51
CA LYS A 112 12.58 -17.84 11.20
C LYS A 112 14.02 -17.41 11.49
N GLU A 113 14.67 -16.77 10.52
CA GLU A 113 16.03 -16.29 10.65
C GLU A 113 16.13 -15.16 11.69
N HIS A 114 15.19 -14.21 11.69
CA HIS A 114 15.10 -13.16 12.69
C HIS A 114 14.96 -13.74 14.11
N LYS A 115 14.08 -14.73 14.30
CA LYS A 115 13.93 -15.40 15.61
C LYS A 115 15.23 -16.06 16.08
N ARG A 116 16.00 -16.66 15.18
CA ARG A 116 17.32 -17.23 15.52
C ARG A 116 18.31 -16.14 15.93
N ALA A 117 18.33 -15.02 15.21
CA ALA A 117 19.18 -13.88 15.53
C ALA A 117 18.83 -13.29 16.91
N VAL A 118 17.54 -13.13 17.23
CA VAL A 118 17.05 -12.69 18.54
C VAL A 118 17.48 -13.67 19.64
N GLN A 119 17.31 -14.98 19.42
CA GLN A 119 17.71 -16.00 20.39
C GLN A 119 19.22 -16.00 20.64
N ALA A 120 20.03 -15.88 19.60
CA ALA A 120 21.48 -15.77 19.71
C ALA A 120 21.90 -14.50 20.46
N ALA A 121 21.25 -13.37 20.19
CA ALA A 121 21.49 -12.11 20.90
C ALA A 121 21.10 -12.22 22.39
N ASN A 122 19.95 -12.80 22.71
CA ASN A 122 19.50 -13.04 24.08
C ASN A 122 20.45 -13.99 24.83
N ALA A 123 20.95 -15.04 24.18
CA ALA A 123 21.92 -15.96 24.77
C ALA A 123 23.27 -15.28 25.04
N ALA A 124 23.72 -14.37 24.16
CA ALA A 124 24.92 -13.57 24.37
C ALA A 124 24.77 -12.65 25.59
N VAL A 125 23.65 -11.91 25.68
CA VAL A 125 23.31 -11.07 26.84
C VAL A 125 23.31 -11.89 28.14
N ALA A 126 22.69 -13.07 28.13
CA ALA A 126 22.64 -13.96 29.29
C ALA A 126 24.04 -14.47 29.72
N SER A 127 24.99 -14.54 28.79
CA SER A 127 26.36 -15.01 29.03
C SER A 127 27.34 -13.90 29.48
N LEU A 128 26.85 -12.70 29.82
CA LEU A 128 27.63 -11.48 30.18
C LEU A 128 28.59 -10.97 29.09
N ASN A 129 28.71 -11.69 27.97
CA ASN A 129 29.30 -11.23 26.74
C ASN A 129 28.22 -10.43 26.02
N GLY A 130 28.07 -9.15 26.38
CA GLY A 130 27.07 -8.26 25.77
C GLY A 130 27.03 -8.38 24.24
N PRO A 131 25.88 -8.06 23.61
CA PRO A 131 25.66 -8.33 22.20
C PRO A 131 26.74 -7.59 21.38
N GLY A 132 27.62 -8.35 20.73
CA GLY A 132 28.67 -7.77 19.92
C GLY A 132 28.08 -6.99 18.73
N SER A 133 28.82 -6.02 18.20
CA SER A 133 28.38 -5.21 17.05
C SER A 133 27.86 -6.06 15.87
N LYS A 134 28.41 -7.26 15.67
CA LYS A 134 27.96 -8.22 14.66
C LYS A 134 26.54 -8.76 14.88
N SER A 135 26.16 -9.08 16.14
CA SER A 135 24.80 -9.58 16.43
C SER A 135 23.76 -8.48 16.25
N HIS A 136 24.13 -7.24 16.57
CA HIS A 136 23.27 -6.08 16.35
C HIS A 136 23.02 -5.83 14.85
N HIS A 137 24.06 -5.89 14.01
CA HIS A 137 23.91 -5.75 12.56
C HIS A 137 23.03 -6.87 11.96
N ALA A 138 23.27 -8.13 12.32
CA ALA A 138 22.46 -9.26 11.83
C ALA A 138 20.98 -9.14 12.24
N LEU A 139 20.70 -8.69 13.47
CA LEU A 139 19.33 -8.44 13.94
C LEU A 139 18.67 -7.31 13.13
N HIS A 140 19.38 -6.22 12.90
CA HIS A 140 18.87 -5.08 12.13
C HIS A 140 18.64 -5.42 10.65
N ASP A 141 19.56 -6.16 10.02
CA ASP A 141 19.47 -6.55 8.61
C ASP A 141 18.30 -7.51 8.34
N SER A 142 18.07 -8.47 9.25
CA SER A 142 16.91 -9.35 9.18
C SER A 142 15.60 -8.59 9.35
N MET A 143 15.52 -7.67 10.32
CA MET A 143 14.32 -6.82 10.52
C MET A 143 14.02 -5.96 9.30
N ARG A 144 15.04 -5.31 8.72
CA ARG A 144 14.91 -4.51 7.50
C ARG A 144 14.33 -5.31 6.33
N SER A 145 14.72 -6.57 6.21
CA SER A 145 14.24 -7.46 5.14
C SER A 145 12.76 -7.82 5.34
N ILE A 146 12.33 -8.03 6.59
CA ILE A 146 10.92 -8.25 6.94
C ILE A 146 10.10 -6.97 6.69
N ASP A 147 10.61 -5.81 7.11
CA ASP A 147 9.96 -4.51 6.93
C ASP A 147 9.71 -4.17 5.45
N ALA A 148 10.61 -4.58 4.55
CA ALA A 148 10.44 -4.39 3.12
C ALA A 148 9.20 -5.14 2.55
N ILE A 149 8.75 -6.19 3.23
CA ILE A 149 7.56 -6.98 2.88
C ILE A 149 6.33 -6.49 3.66
N LEU A 150 6.44 -6.38 4.98
CA LEU A 150 5.28 -6.12 5.86
C LEU A 150 4.99 -4.63 6.08
N GLY A 151 6.00 -3.77 6.06
CA GLY A 151 5.88 -2.36 6.45
C GLY A 151 5.09 -1.48 5.46
N LYS A 152 4.68 -2.03 4.32
CA LYS A 152 4.09 -1.26 3.21
C LYS A 152 2.58 -1.09 3.31
N SER A 153 1.88 -1.99 3.99
CA SER A 153 0.41 -2.01 3.94
C SER A 153 -0.19 -2.47 5.26
N CYS A 154 -1.12 -1.66 5.79
CA CYS A 154 -1.98 -2.05 6.89
C CYS A 154 -3.16 -2.88 6.36
N PRO A 155 -3.39 -4.11 6.83
CA PRO A 155 -4.52 -4.94 6.40
C PRO A 155 -5.88 -4.25 6.57
N ASN A 156 -6.02 -3.43 7.62
CA ASN A 156 -7.28 -2.79 7.98
C ASN A 156 -7.55 -1.43 7.29
N CYS A 157 -6.60 -0.86 6.54
CA CYS A 157 -6.75 0.48 5.94
C CYS A 157 -6.42 0.55 4.45
N SER A 158 -5.74 -0.46 3.92
CA SER A 158 -5.29 -0.46 2.53
C SER A 158 -6.33 -1.08 1.60
N SER A 159 -6.04 -1.04 0.31
CA SER A 159 -6.77 -1.77 -0.73
C SER A 159 -6.82 -3.29 -0.48
N THR A 160 -5.97 -3.84 0.39
CA THR A 160 -6.05 -5.23 0.84
C THR A 160 -7.43 -5.56 1.44
N MET A 161 -8.06 -4.64 2.16
CA MET A 161 -9.42 -4.85 2.67
C MET A 161 -10.45 -4.97 1.53
N ILE A 162 -10.26 -4.23 0.44
CA ILE A 162 -11.15 -4.29 -0.73
C ILE A 162 -11.01 -5.64 -1.42
N GLU A 163 -9.78 -6.12 -1.64
CA GLU A 163 -9.52 -7.47 -2.17
C GLU A 163 -10.16 -8.57 -1.32
N MET A 164 -10.07 -8.44 0.02
CA MET A 164 -10.68 -9.39 0.97
C MET A 164 -12.22 -9.39 0.99
N ILE A 165 -12.86 -8.31 0.55
CA ILE A 165 -14.33 -8.27 0.40
C ILE A 165 -14.76 -9.09 -0.82
N HIS A 166 -14.04 -8.97 -1.94
CA HIS A 166 -14.39 -9.69 -3.17
C HIS A 166 -14.37 -11.21 -2.99
N GLU A 167 -13.36 -11.76 -2.29
CA GLU A 167 -13.29 -13.20 -2.03
C GLU A 167 -14.46 -13.73 -1.18
N ARG A 168 -14.99 -12.94 -0.23
CA ARG A 168 -16.17 -13.34 0.57
C ARG A 168 -17.48 -13.31 -0.23
N PHE A 169 -17.58 -12.47 -1.26
CA PHE A 169 -18.78 -12.41 -2.09
C PHE A 169 -18.86 -13.59 -3.05
N ASP A 170 -17.74 -14.05 -3.61
CA ASP A 170 -17.73 -15.17 -4.55
C ASP A 170 -18.02 -16.53 -3.87
N GLU A 171 -17.52 -16.76 -2.65
CA GLU A 171 -17.85 -17.97 -1.87
C GLU A 171 -19.30 -17.98 -1.33
N GLY A 172 -19.93 -16.82 -1.21
CA GLY A 172 -21.33 -16.69 -0.76
C GLY A 172 -22.36 -17.02 -1.86
N ILE A 173 -21.96 -17.00 -3.12
CA ILE A 173 -22.85 -17.27 -4.26
C ILE A 173 -22.85 -18.76 -4.64
N SER A 174 -21.77 -19.51 -4.32
CA SER A 174 -21.70 -20.96 -4.57
C SER A 174 -22.57 -21.83 -3.64
N GLY A 175 -23.34 -21.21 -2.72
CA GLY A 175 -24.25 -21.89 -1.79
C GLY A 175 -25.72 -21.89 -2.21
N PHE A 176 -26.07 -21.29 -3.36
CA PHE A 176 -27.44 -21.21 -3.86
C PHE A 176 -27.58 -22.00 -5.16
N ASP A 177 -27.35 -23.31 -5.10
CA ASP A 177 -27.81 -24.21 -6.16
C ASP A 177 -28.46 -25.45 -5.55
N SER A 178 -29.73 -25.62 -5.90
CA SER A 178 -30.51 -26.86 -5.87
C SER A 178 -31.14 -27.29 -4.54
N ASP A 179 -32.25 -26.64 -4.15
CA ASP A 179 -33.38 -27.44 -3.67
C ASP A 179 -34.61 -27.05 -4.50
N GLY A 180 -35.08 -28.02 -5.29
CA GLY A 180 -36.18 -27.86 -6.22
C GLY A 180 -37.49 -27.69 -5.45
N GLY A 181 -38.21 -26.61 -5.76
CA GLY A 181 -39.52 -26.35 -5.23
C GLY A 181 -40.31 -25.52 -6.23
N ASP A 182 -41.13 -26.24 -6.99
CA ASP A 182 -42.43 -25.87 -7.55
C ASP A 182 -42.60 -24.56 -8.35
N ASP A 183 -43.21 -24.78 -9.51
CA ASP A 183 -43.83 -23.83 -10.42
C ASP A 183 -45.02 -23.13 -9.75
N ASP A 184 -44.86 -21.85 -9.42
CA ASP A 184 -45.97 -20.91 -9.39
C ASP A 184 -45.51 -19.49 -9.75
N GLY A 185 -45.86 -19.12 -10.97
CA GLY A 185 -45.46 -17.87 -11.61
C GLY A 185 -45.97 -16.60 -10.94
N TRP A 186 -45.23 -15.51 -11.20
CA TRP A 186 -45.77 -14.17 -11.07
C TRP A 186 -45.59 -13.41 -12.38
N THR A 187 -46.70 -13.23 -13.09
CA THR A 187 -46.80 -12.37 -14.26
C THR A 187 -46.74 -10.90 -13.85
N ILE A 188 -45.78 -10.18 -14.45
CA ILE A 188 -45.65 -8.73 -14.36
C ILE A 188 -46.85 -8.09 -15.07
N SER A 189 -47.69 -7.37 -14.34
CA SER A 189 -48.69 -6.47 -14.91
C SER A 189 -48.09 -5.08 -15.07
N LYS A 190 -48.24 -4.53 -16.28
CA LYS A 190 -47.88 -3.16 -16.66
C LYS A 190 -48.60 -2.10 -15.84
#